data_AF-A0A933R2Z1-F1
#
_entry.id   AF-A0A933R2Z1-F1
#
_cell.length_a   1.000
_cell.length_b   1.000
_cell.length_c   1.000
_cell.angle_alpha   90.00
_cell.angle_beta   90.00
_cell.angle_gamma   90.00
#
_symmetry.space_group_name_H-M   'P 1'
#
loop_
_entity.id
_entity.type
_entity.pdbx_description
1 polymer ?
#
loop_
_entity_poly.entity_id
_entity_poly.type
_entity_poly.pdbx_seq_one_letter_code
_entity_poly.pdbx_strand_id
1 'polypeptide(L)'
;MQVFQSGLDAMLDQQTRLFKTQLQLSTGKKFTSPADDPTAAAQVMGFNETLAITGQYQSNITAAKARLDLEDVALESAVNVLQRTRELTVRGLNDSLGAEGRRAVAQEVRQLMDEMQAVANMQDGNGDYMFAGYRVQSAPFSNNGAGTFSYAGDQGQRQLQIGPGRQVADSDSGLDVFMKVADPAGGYQDVFSMLYGLATDLEANAPQLASLGEIDNAMEHMLQVRARVGARLNTIDDQEQANNYLEIQISSVRSTVEDIDIADVYSRLQQQTLVLQAAQQAFAKVEGMSLFNYLR
;
A
#
# COMPACT_ATOMS: atom_id res chain seq x y z
N MET A 1 -51.11 2.61 -49.82
CA MET A 1 -50.30 3.60 -49.06
C MET A 1 -50.04 3.15 -47.62
N GLN A 2 -51.03 2.69 -46.86
CA GLN A 2 -50.83 2.23 -45.47
C GLN A 2 -49.85 1.05 -45.31
N VAL A 3 -49.90 0.05 -46.21
CA VAL A 3 -48.99 -1.12 -46.21
C VAL A 3 -47.54 -0.74 -46.53
N PHE A 4 -47.34 0.31 -47.31
CA PHE A 4 -46.01 0.81 -47.69
C PHE A 4 -45.31 1.52 -46.53
N GLN A 5 -46.02 2.44 -45.86
CA GLN A 5 -45.52 3.10 -44.65
C GLN A 5 -45.19 2.10 -43.55
N SER A 6 -46.09 1.13 -43.31
CA SER A 6 -45.83 0.08 -42.32
C SER A 6 -44.60 -0.78 -42.64
N GLY A 7 -44.31 -1.04 -43.92
CA GLY A 7 -43.10 -1.77 -44.34
C GLY A 7 -41.82 -0.95 -44.15
N LEU A 8 -41.87 0.36 -44.43
CA LEU A 8 -40.74 1.27 -44.26
C LEU A 8 -40.40 1.46 -42.77
N ASP A 9 -41.42 1.64 -41.92
CA ASP A 9 -41.26 1.77 -40.46
C ASP A 9 -40.63 0.49 -39.87
N ALA A 10 -41.08 -0.70 -40.31
CA ALA A 10 -40.50 -1.97 -39.89
C ALA A 10 -39.02 -2.12 -40.30
N MET A 11 -38.62 -1.56 -41.45
CA MET A 11 -37.22 -1.57 -41.90
C MET A 11 -36.35 -0.58 -41.12
N LEU A 12 -36.86 0.62 -40.82
CA LEU A 12 -36.17 1.62 -39.99
C LEU A 12 -35.96 1.10 -38.57
N ASP A 13 -36.96 0.44 -38.00
CA ASP A 13 -36.86 -0.27 -36.73
C ASP A 13 -35.78 -1.37 -36.76
N GLN A 14 -35.73 -2.13 -37.86
CA GLN A 14 -34.73 -3.19 -38.03
C GLN A 14 -33.31 -2.64 -38.19
N GLN A 15 -33.13 -1.53 -38.92
CA GLN A 15 -31.85 -0.83 -39.00
C GLN A 15 -31.40 -0.31 -37.63
N THR A 16 -32.31 0.25 -36.84
CA THR A 16 -32.03 0.74 -35.49
C THR A 16 -31.58 -0.40 -34.57
N ARG A 17 -32.27 -1.54 -34.59
CA ARG A 17 -31.87 -2.75 -33.84
C ARG A 17 -30.49 -3.26 -34.26
N LEU A 18 -30.23 -3.33 -35.56
CA LEU A 18 -28.95 -3.79 -36.11
C LEU A 18 -27.80 -2.86 -35.67
N PHE A 19 -27.99 -1.55 -35.75
CA PHE A 19 -27.02 -0.56 -35.29
C PHE A 19 -26.72 -0.72 -33.80
N LYS A 20 -27.75 -0.91 -32.96
CA LYS A 20 -27.57 -1.15 -31.52
C LYS A 20 -26.74 -2.41 -31.26
N THR A 21 -27.03 -3.52 -31.94
CA THR A 21 -26.26 -4.77 -31.80
C THR A 21 -24.81 -4.60 -32.27
N GLN A 22 -24.57 -3.86 -33.35
CA GLN A 22 -23.21 -3.53 -33.80
C GLN A 22 -22.45 -2.68 -32.77
N LEU A 23 -23.11 -1.70 -32.15
CA LEU A 23 -22.51 -0.86 -31.11
C LEU A 23 -22.19 -1.70 -29.86
N GLN A 24 -23.09 -2.59 -29.45
CA GLN A 24 -22.84 -3.55 -28.36
C GLN A 24 -21.62 -4.43 -28.67
N LEU A 25 -21.51 -4.96 -29.89
CA LEU A 25 -20.36 -5.76 -30.32
C LEU A 25 -19.05 -4.96 -30.34
N SER A 26 -19.11 -3.70 -30.77
CA SER A 26 -17.95 -2.80 -30.82
C SER A 26 -17.47 -2.33 -29.46
N THR A 27 -18.38 -2.13 -28.51
CA THR A 27 -18.06 -1.64 -27.15
C THR A 27 -17.84 -2.77 -26.16
N GLY A 28 -18.35 -3.97 -26.46
CA GLY A 28 -18.38 -5.10 -25.53
C GLY A 28 -19.40 -4.93 -24.40
N LYS A 29 -20.24 -3.87 -24.41
CA LYS A 29 -21.17 -3.54 -23.34
C LYS A 29 -22.63 -3.81 -23.73
N LYS A 30 -23.42 -4.33 -22.79
CA LYS A 30 -24.86 -4.60 -22.91
C LYS A 30 -25.66 -3.32 -23.11
N PHE A 31 -25.24 -2.25 -22.45
CA PHE A 31 -25.83 -0.92 -22.60
C PHE A 31 -24.72 0.10 -22.84
N THR A 32 -25.02 1.10 -23.65
CA THR A 32 -24.02 2.09 -24.12
C THR A 32 -24.27 3.47 -23.53
N SER A 33 -25.47 3.67 -23.00
CA SER A 33 -25.87 4.87 -22.28
C SER A 33 -26.72 4.50 -21.05
N PRO A 34 -26.76 5.33 -20.00
CA PRO A 34 -27.66 5.13 -18.87
C PRO A 34 -29.14 5.11 -19.26
N ALA A 35 -29.51 5.67 -20.41
CA ALA A 35 -30.88 5.66 -20.91
C ALA A 35 -31.32 4.27 -21.43
N ASP A 36 -30.36 3.41 -21.81
CA ASP A 36 -30.66 2.05 -22.29
C ASP A 36 -31.11 1.12 -21.16
N ASP A 37 -30.50 1.25 -19.97
CA ASP A 37 -30.88 0.54 -18.74
C ASP A 37 -30.44 1.37 -17.51
N PRO A 38 -31.32 2.23 -16.95
CA PRO A 38 -30.95 3.10 -15.83
C PRO A 38 -30.67 2.31 -14.54
N THR A 39 -31.23 1.10 -14.40
CA THR A 39 -31.04 0.29 -13.19
C THR A 39 -29.67 -0.38 -13.22
N ALA A 40 -29.32 -1.01 -14.34
CA ALA A 40 -28.00 -1.61 -14.53
C ALA A 40 -26.89 -0.54 -14.48
N ALA A 41 -27.13 0.63 -15.07
CA ALA A 41 -26.20 1.76 -15.00
C ALA A 41 -25.95 2.21 -13.54
N ALA A 42 -26.99 2.31 -12.71
CA ALA A 42 -26.84 2.65 -11.29
C ALA A 42 -26.03 1.60 -10.51
N GLN A 43 -26.23 0.31 -10.78
CA GLN A 43 -25.46 -0.77 -10.16
C GLN A 43 -23.97 -0.70 -10.55
N VAL A 44 -23.68 -0.50 -11.84
CA VAL A 44 -22.29 -0.37 -12.32
C VAL A 44 -21.59 0.84 -11.71
N MET A 45 -22.29 1.96 -11.54
CA MET A 45 -21.74 3.12 -10.83
C MET A 45 -21.36 2.77 -9.38
N GLY A 46 -22.23 2.10 -8.63
CA GLY A 46 -21.92 1.67 -7.26
C GLY A 46 -20.74 0.70 -7.19
N PHE A 47 -20.63 -0.22 -8.15
CA PHE A 47 -19.47 -1.10 -8.25
C PHE A 47 -18.18 -0.34 -8.55
N ASN A 48 -18.21 0.64 -9.46
CA ASN A 48 -17.05 1.46 -9.78
C ASN A 48 -16.60 2.32 -8.60
N GLU A 49 -17.53 2.88 -7.83
CA GLU A 49 -17.22 3.60 -6.59
C GLU A 49 -16.52 2.69 -5.58
N THR A 50 -17.06 1.47 -5.38
CA THR A 50 -16.46 0.50 -4.46
C THR A 50 -15.06 0.06 -4.92
N LEU A 51 -14.87 -0.15 -6.22
CA LEU A 51 -13.56 -0.45 -6.80
C LEU A 51 -12.57 0.71 -6.61
N ALA A 52 -13.01 1.95 -6.81
CA ALA A 52 -12.15 3.12 -6.63
C ALA A 52 -11.69 3.28 -5.16
N ILE A 53 -12.61 3.09 -4.21
CA ILE A 53 -12.29 3.10 -2.78
C ILE A 53 -11.32 1.97 -2.44
N THR A 54 -11.54 0.77 -2.97
CA THR A 54 -10.66 -0.39 -2.71
C THR A 54 -9.26 -0.18 -3.32
N GLY A 55 -9.17 0.40 -4.51
CA GLY A 55 -7.88 0.77 -5.11
C GLY A 55 -7.11 1.83 -4.30
N GLN A 56 -7.81 2.76 -3.65
CA GLN A 56 -7.19 3.68 -2.70
C GLN A 56 -6.64 2.94 -1.48
N TYR A 57 -7.37 1.95 -0.94
CA TYR A 57 -6.86 1.11 0.14
C TYR A 57 -5.61 0.32 -0.28
N GLN A 58 -5.56 -0.21 -1.51
CA GLN A 58 -4.36 -0.87 -2.02
C GLN A 58 -3.15 0.06 -2.14
N SER A 59 -3.38 1.29 -2.60
CA SER A 59 -2.33 2.32 -2.67
C SER A 59 -1.78 2.65 -1.28
N ASN A 60 -2.68 2.77 -0.29
CA ASN A 60 -2.31 2.99 1.11
C ASN A 60 -1.55 1.80 1.71
N ILE A 61 -1.98 0.57 1.40
CA ILE A 61 -1.29 -0.67 1.78
C ILE A 61 0.14 -0.70 1.26
N THR A 62 0.33 -0.41 -0.02
CA THR A 62 1.66 -0.40 -0.65
C THR A 62 2.58 0.61 0.02
N ALA A 63 2.06 1.82 0.30
CA ALA A 63 2.82 2.85 1.00
C ALA A 63 3.16 2.46 2.45
N ALA A 64 2.21 1.90 3.20
CA ALA A 64 2.42 1.44 4.57
C ALA A 64 3.46 0.31 4.64
N LYS A 65 3.35 -0.67 3.74
CA LYS A 65 4.26 -1.82 3.66
C LYS A 65 5.69 -1.38 3.39
N ALA A 66 5.90 -0.55 2.35
CA ALA A 66 7.23 -0.05 2.02
C ALA A 66 7.90 0.71 3.18
N ARG A 67 7.10 1.45 3.97
CA ARG A 67 7.58 2.17 5.15
C ARG A 67 7.95 1.25 6.31
N LEU A 68 7.08 0.29 6.63
CA LEU A 68 7.32 -0.69 7.69
C LEU A 68 8.47 -1.64 7.34
N ASP A 69 8.65 -2.00 6.07
CA ASP A 69 9.81 -2.78 5.61
C ASP A 69 11.12 -2.01 5.82
N LEU A 70 11.14 -0.70 5.51
CA LEU A 70 12.30 0.14 5.76
C LEU A 70 12.57 0.34 7.26
N GLU A 71 11.52 0.45 8.07
CA GLU A 71 11.64 0.46 9.52
C GLU A 71 12.22 -0.87 10.06
N ASP A 72 11.78 -2.02 9.55
CA ASP A 72 12.32 -3.33 9.94
C ASP A 72 13.83 -3.43 9.66
N VAL A 73 14.27 -2.95 8.49
CA VAL A 73 15.69 -2.88 8.12
C VAL A 73 16.47 -1.98 9.09
N ALA A 74 15.93 -0.80 9.43
CA ALA A 74 16.57 0.10 10.37
C ALA A 74 16.69 -0.52 11.77
N LEU A 75 15.64 -1.19 12.26
CA LEU A 75 15.65 -1.89 13.54
C LEU A 75 16.64 -3.05 13.55
N GLU A 76 16.77 -3.80 12.46
CA GLU A 76 17.78 -4.85 12.32
C GLU A 76 19.20 -4.27 12.39
N SER A 77 19.48 -3.16 11.69
CA SER A 77 20.76 -2.46 11.79
C SER A 77 21.04 -1.98 13.22
N ALA A 78 20.05 -1.41 13.92
CA ALA A 78 20.21 -1.00 15.33
C ALA A 78 20.54 -2.19 16.24
N VAL A 79 19.87 -3.32 16.07
CA VAL A 79 20.16 -4.55 16.83
C VAL A 79 21.58 -5.05 16.57
N ASN A 80 22.05 -5.02 15.33
CA ASN A 80 23.42 -5.43 14.98
C ASN A 80 24.47 -4.51 15.63
N VAL A 81 24.23 -3.20 15.66
CA VAL A 81 25.09 -2.23 16.37
C VAL A 81 25.16 -2.54 17.86
N LEU A 82 24.03 -2.86 18.48
CA LEU A 82 23.98 -3.23 19.90
C LEU A 82 24.68 -4.57 20.18
N GLN A 83 24.50 -5.57 19.33
CA GLN A 83 25.21 -6.85 19.43
C GLN A 83 26.73 -6.64 19.38
N ARG A 84 27.22 -5.82 18.44
CA ARG A 84 28.65 -5.49 18.37
C ARG A 84 29.13 -4.73 19.60
N THR A 85 28.34 -3.79 20.09
CA THR A 85 28.65 -3.06 21.34
C THR A 85 28.73 -4.01 22.52
N ARG A 86 27.85 -5.00 22.61
CA ARG A 86 27.86 -6.04 23.64
C ARG A 86 29.16 -6.84 23.63
N GLU A 87 29.61 -7.29 22.45
CA GLU A 87 30.90 -7.99 22.29
C GLU A 87 32.08 -7.15 22.81
N LEU A 88 32.09 -5.87 22.43
CA LEU A 88 33.11 -4.91 22.87
C LEU A 88 33.06 -4.67 24.37
N THR A 89 31.87 -4.64 24.97
CA THR A 89 31.68 -4.50 26.42
C THR A 89 32.26 -5.70 27.16
N VAL A 90 31.98 -6.93 26.71
CA VAL A 90 32.58 -8.15 27.28
C VAL A 90 34.10 -8.11 27.20
N ARG A 91 34.65 -7.66 26.06
CA ARG A 91 36.09 -7.48 25.89
C ARG A 91 36.65 -6.42 26.85
N GLY A 92 35.98 -5.28 26.96
CA GLY A 92 36.37 -4.16 27.82
C GLY A 92 36.37 -4.50 29.32
N LEU A 93 35.41 -5.33 29.76
CA LEU A 93 35.32 -5.85 31.13
C LEU A 93 36.44 -6.83 31.48
N ASN A 94 37.21 -7.33 30.52
CA ASN A 94 38.34 -8.20 30.80
C ASN A 94 39.49 -7.41 31.44
N ASP A 95 39.87 -7.76 32.67
CA ASP A 95 40.92 -7.05 33.42
C ASP A 95 42.30 -7.12 32.77
N SER A 96 42.59 -8.17 32.01
CA SER A 96 43.88 -8.33 31.32
C SER A 96 44.04 -7.44 30.09
N LEU A 97 42.97 -6.79 29.62
CA LEU A 97 43.01 -5.88 28.46
C LEU A 97 43.80 -4.59 28.76
N GLY A 98 43.76 -4.13 30.00
CA GLY A 98 44.42 -2.90 30.44
C GLY A 98 43.80 -1.61 29.89
N ALA A 99 44.32 -0.47 30.37
CA ALA A 99 43.77 0.85 30.06
C ALA A 99 43.92 1.25 28.57
N GLU A 100 45.04 0.89 27.93
CA GLU A 100 45.26 1.19 26.51
C GLU A 100 44.30 0.42 25.61
N GLY A 101 44.10 -0.88 25.87
CA GLY A 101 43.14 -1.69 25.14
C GLY A 101 41.70 -1.23 25.35
N ARG A 102 41.32 -0.84 26.57
CA ARG A 102 39.99 -0.28 26.86
C ARG A 102 39.73 1.04 26.12
N ARG A 103 40.74 1.91 25.99
CA ARG A 103 40.62 3.13 25.17
C ARG A 103 40.40 2.81 23.69
N ALA A 104 41.09 1.80 23.15
CA ALA A 104 40.85 1.36 21.78
C ALA A 104 39.42 0.83 21.58
N VAL A 105 38.93 0.02 22.52
CA VAL A 105 37.54 -0.47 22.52
C VAL A 105 36.54 0.69 22.61
N ALA A 106 36.82 1.70 23.44
CA ALA A 106 35.97 2.89 23.53
C ALA A 106 35.85 3.62 22.20
N GLN A 107 36.94 3.76 21.44
CA GLN A 107 36.89 4.36 20.10
C GLN A 107 36.01 3.57 19.13
N GLU A 108 36.02 2.23 19.19
CA GLU A 108 35.07 1.41 18.42
C GLU A 108 33.62 1.66 18.86
N VAL A 109 33.35 1.75 20.18
CA VAL A 109 32.01 2.07 20.69
C VAL A 109 31.53 3.46 20.25
N ARG A 110 32.43 4.46 20.20
CA ARG A 110 32.10 5.79 19.67
C ARG A 110 31.67 5.73 18.20
N GLN A 111 32.34 4.93 17.37
CA GLN A 111 31.96 4.74 15.97
C GLN A 111 30.61 4.05 15.83
N LEU A 112 30.34 3.03 16.65
CA LEU A 112 29.04 2.36 16.69
C LEU A 112 27.91 3.29 17.15
N MET A 113 28.20 4.24 18.05
CA MET A 113 27.25 5.27 18.46
C MET A 113 26.90 6.21 17.29
N ASP A 114 27.89 6.61 16.48
CA ASP A 114 27.65 7.39 15.26
C ASP A 114 26.82 6.61 14.23
N GLU A 115 27.08 5.31 14.09
CA GLU A 115 26.28 4.41 13.25
C GLU A 115 24.84 4.28 13.75
N MET A 116 24.62 4.10 15.06
CA MET A 116 23.29 4.09 15.67
C MET A 116 22.54 5.40 15.39
N GLN A 117 23.23 6.53 15.45
CA GLN A 117 22.60 7.83 15.16
C GLN A 117 22.24 7.95 13.68
N ALA A 118 23.06 7.42 12.78
CA ALA A 118 22.76 7.35 11.35
C ALA A 118 21.52 6.48 11.09
N VAL A 119 21.40 5.33 11.76
CA VAL A 119 20.21 4.47 11.70
C VAL A 119 18.96 5.20 12.22
N ALA A 120 19.06 5.87 13.37
CA ALA A 120 17.94 6.61 13.95
C ALA A 120 17.52 7.85 13.13
N ASN A 121 18.43 8.35 12.28
CA ASN A 121 18.18 9.41 11.30
C ASN A 121 18.01 8.86 9.87
N MET A 122 17.68 7.57 9.71
CA MET A 122 17.43 6.99 8.39
C MET A 122 16.28 7.73 7.69
N GLN A 123 16.49 8.01 6.40
CA GLN A 123 15.51 8.64 5.52
C GLN A 123 14.90 7.60 4.57
N ASP A 124 13.65 7.84 4.18
CA ASP A 124 13.04 7.13 3.07
C ASP A 124 13.50 7.67 1.70
N GLY A 125 13.00 7.07 0.62
CA GLY A 125 13.34 7.48 -0.76
C GLY A 125 12.90 8.91 -1.13
N ASN A 126 12.05 9.54 -0.33
CA ASN A 126 11.61 10.93 -0.52
C ASN A 126 12.43 11.93 0.32
N GLY A 127 13.38 11.43 1.13
CA GLY A 127 14.18 12.24 2.06
C GLY A 127 13.49 12.51 3.39
N ASP A 128 12.35 11.87 3.66
CA ASP A 128 11.63 12.00 4.92
C ASP A 128 12.28 11.12 6.00
N TYR A 129 12.55 11.70 7.18
CA TYR A 129 13.10 10.96 8.31
C TYR A 129 12.08 9.99 8.91
N MET A 130 12.47 8.72 8.99
CA MET A 130 11.57 7.63 9.39
C MET A 130 11.05 7.78 10.82
N PHE A 131 11.94 8.09 11.76
CA PHE A 131 11.65 8.09 13.19
C PHE A 131 11.24 9.45 13.75
N ALA A 132 10.91 10.42 12.89
CA ALA A 132 10.60 11.80 13.29
C ALA A 132 9.13 12.06 13.66
N GLY A 133 8.27 11.04 13.59
CA GLY A 133 6.82 11.20 13.74
C GLY A 133 6.25 12.01 12.59
N TYR A 134 5.49 13.08 12.87
CA TYR A 134 4.99 13.98 11.82
C TYR A 134 6.04 15.01 11.33
N ARG A 135 7.17 15.17 12.04
CA ARG A 135 8.23 16.15 11.70
C ARG A 135 9.30 15.59 10.76
N VAL A 136 8.86 14.97 9.68
CA VAL A 136 9.70 14.20 8.76
C VAL A 136 10.77 14.99 8.00
N GLN A 137 10.71 16.32 7.96
CA GLN A 137 11.65 17.16 7.20
C GLN A 137 12.91 17.60 7.99
N SER A 138 13.00 17.24 9.26
CA SER A 138 14.13 17.61 10.13
C SER A 138 14.69 16.38 10.82
N ALA A 139 16.02 16.29 10.91
CA ALA A 139 16.70 15.18 11.57
C ALA A 139 16.19 15.02 13.01
N PRO A 140 15.60 13.86 13.38
CA PRO A 140 15.02 13.68 14.70
C PRO A 140 16.06 13.56 15.80
N PHE A 141 17.26 13.05 15.52
CA PHE A 141 18.31 12.86 16.52
C PHE A 141 19.52 13.75 16.24
N SER A 142 19.93 14.51 17.26
CA SER A 142 21.17 15.27 17.22
C SER A 142 22.01 15.05 18.48
N ASN A 143 23.32 15.14 18.30
CA ASN A 143 24.33 15.01 19.36
C ASN A 143 24.99 16.39 19.56
N ASN A 144 25.05 16.86 20.80
CA ASN A 144 25.72 18.13 21.13
C ASN A 144 27.24 18.01 21.30
N GLY A 145 27.82 16.82 21.09
CA GLY A 145 29.25 16.54 21.26
C GLY A 145 29.68 16.35 22.72
N ALA A 146 28.77 16.56 23.69
CA ALA A 146 29.01 16.41 25.12
C ALA A 146 28.24 15.19 25.71
N GLY A 147 27.79 14.28 24.85
CA GLY A 147 27.04 13.09 25.25
C GLY A 147 25.58 13.33 25.60
N THR A 148 25.04 14.51 25.29
CA THR A 148 23.60 14.74 25.37
C THR A 148 22.99 14.57 23.99
N PHE A 149 22.14 13.54 23.87
CA PHE A 149 21.35 13.30 22.69
C PHE A 149 19.98 13.96 22.85
N SER A 150 19.52 14.61 21.80
CA SER A 150 18.21 15.25 21.79
C SER A 150 17.34 14.67 20.69
N TYR A 151 16.06 14.50 21.02
CA TYR A 151 15.03 14.11 20.09
C TYR A 151 14.18 15.34 19.71
N ALA A 152 14.22 15.71 18.43
CA ALA A 152 13.49 16.85 17.86
C ALA A 152 12.22 16.47 17.09
N GLY A 153 11.91 15.16 17.01
CA GLY A 153 10.67 14.65 16.42
C GLY A 153 9.45 14.79 17.34
N ASP A 154 8.36 14.13 16.96
CA ASP A 154 7.16 13.98 17.79
C ASP A 154 6.68 12.52 17.88
N GLN A 155 5.72 12.24 18.76
CA GLN A 155 5.17 10.88 18.97
C GLN A 155 4.05 10.53 17.98
N GLY A 156 3.88 11.33 16.92
CA GLY A 156 2.87 11.11 15.90
C GLY A 156 3.13 9.85 15.09
N GLN A 157 2.06 9.16 14.70
CA GLN A 157 2.10 8.06 13.74
C GLN A 157 1.09 8.34 12.65
N ARG A 158 1.49 8.23 11.37
CA ARG A 158 0.51 8.36 10.29
C ARG A 158 -0.30 7.08 10.22
N GLN A 159 -1.62 7.26 10.32
CA GLN A 159 -2.58 6.18 10.20
C GLN A 159 -3.07 6.15 8.76
N LEU A 160 -2.87 5.02 8.08
CA LEU A 160 -3.32 4.80 6.72
C LEU A 160 -4.51 3.85 6.72
N GLN A 161 -5.58 4.25 6.03
CA GLN A 161 -6.75 3.40 5.90
C GLN A 161 -6.48 2.32 4.85
N ILE A 162 -6.49 1.07 5.29
CA ILE A 162 -6.16 -0.11 4.47
C ILE A 162 -7.39 -0.96 4.13
N GLY A 163 -8.54 -0.61 4.69
CA GLY A 163 -9.80 -1.28 4.42
C GLY A 163 -10.99 -0.54 5.05
N PRO A 164 -12.21 -1.08 4.92
CA PRO A 164 -13.40 -0.52 5.54
C PRO A 164 -13.24 -0.49 7.08
N GLY A 165 -13.09 0.70 7.65
CA GLY A 165 -12.91 0.89 9.10
C GLY A 165 -11.59 0.36 9.68
N ARG A 166 -10.64 -0.09 8.85
CA ARG A 166 -9.33 -0.59 9.30
C ARG A 166 -8.22 0.39 8.94
N GLN A 167 -7.40 0.73 9.92
CA GLN A 167 -6.24 1.61 9.77
C GLN A 167 -4.99 0.92 10.32
N VAL A 168 -3.83 1.32 9.81
CA VAL A 168 -2.52 0.87 10.27
C VAL A 168 -1.56 2.05 10.40
N ALA A 169 -0.75 2.06 11.46
CA ALA A 169 0.36 2.99 11.61
C ALA A 169 1.49 2.60 10.66
N ASP A 170 2.02 3.57 9.91
CA ASP A 170 3.10 3.34 8.94
C ASP A 170 4.52 3.42 9.53
N SER A 171 4.66 3.72 10.83
CA SER A 171 5.96 3.92 11.51
C SER A 171 5.82 3.92 13.04
N ASP A 172 6.91 3.65 13.76
CA ASP A 172 7.07 4.01 15.19
C ASP A 172 7.91 5.28 15.37
N SER A 173 7.59 6.05 16.43
CA SER A 173 8.33 7.27 16.74
C SER A 173 9.69 6.94 17.33
N GLY A 174 10.73 7.66 16.94
CA GLY A 174 12.09 7.48 17.47
C GLY A 174 12.18 7.65 18.99
N LEU A 175 11.27 8.42 19.59
CA LEU A 175 11.20 8.52 21.04
C LEU A 175 10.79 7.19 21.70
N ASP A 176 9.89 6.42 21.08
CA ASP A 176 9.52 5.09 21.57
C ASP A 176 10.65 4.09 21.30
N VAL A 177 11.23 4.15 20.11
CA VAL A 177 12.26 3.20 19.66
C VAL A 177 13.59 3.38 20.41
N PHE A 178 14.14 4.59 20.48
CA PHE A 178 15.50 4.84 20.94
C PHE A 178 15.62 5.53 22.30
N MET A 179 14.57 6.23 22.77
CA MET A 179 14.64 7.06 23.99
C MET A 179 13.87 6.48 25.18
N LYS A 180 12.92 5.56 24.93
CA LYS A 180 12.07 4.95 25.95
C LYS A 180 12.34 3.45 26.11
N VAL A 181 13.61 3.09 26.24
CA VAL A 181 13.98 1.73 26.65
C VAL A 181 13.66 1.58 28.12
N ALA A 182 12.84 0.58 28.47
CA ALA A 182 12.46 0.35 29.86
C ALA A 182 13.67 -0.08 30.71
N ASP A 183 13.89 0.59 31.83
CA ASP A 183 14.94 0.23 32.79
C ASP A 183 14.37 -0.74 33.85
N PRO A 184 15.02 -1.88 34.13
CA PRO A 184 14.66 -2.77 35.24
C PRO A 184 14.65 -2.09 36.61
N ALA A 185 15.44 -1.03 36.80
CA ALA A 185 15.44 -0.20 38.02
C ALA A 185 14.24 0.76 38.09
N GLY A 186 13.43 0.82 37.03
CA GLY A 186 12.27 1.71 36.87
C GLY A 186 12.61 2.96 36.07
N GLY A 187 11.66 3.38 35.23
CA GLY A 187 11.83 4.54 34.35
C GLY A 187 12.26 4.14 32.94
N TYR A 188 12.90 5.08 32.24
CA TYR A 188 13.33 4.92 30.86
C TYR A 188 14.78 5.38 30.72
N GLN A 189 15.54 4.65 29.91
CA GLN A 189 16.88 5.03 29.45
C GLN A 189 16.85 5.26 27.94
N ASP A 190 17.69 6.16 27.45
CA ASP A 190 17.95 6.30 26.03
C ASP A 190 19.20 5.53 25.61
N VAL A 191 19.11 4.90 24.43
CA VAL A 191 20.18 4.04 23.89
C VAL A 191 21.47 4.82 23.69
N PHE A 192 21.39 6.10 23.33
CA PHE A 192 22.56 6.89 23.02
C PHE A 192 23.37 7.28 24.26
N SER A 193 22.72 7.71 25.34
CA SER A 193 23.38 7.98 26.61
C SER A 193 23.99 6.72 27.21
N MET A 194 23.35 5.56 27.04
CA MET A 194 23.93 4.26 27.40
C MET A 194 25.25 4.00 26.65
N LEU A 195 25.24 4.12 25.32
CA LEU A 195 26.46 3.94 24.50
C LEU A 195 27.56 4.96 24.84
N TYR A 196 27.17 6.21 25.07
CA TYR A 196 28.08 7.28 25.47
C TYR A 196 28.71 7.01 26.85
N GLY A 197 27.91 6.58 27.82
CA GLY A 197 28.34 6.24 29.17
C GLY A 197 29.35 5.10 29.15
N LEU A 198 29.04 4.01 28.42
CA LEU A 198 29.96 2.89 28.24
C LEU A 198 31.32 3.33 27.66
N ALA A 199 31.32 4.13 26.59
CA ALA A 199 32.56 4.60 25.99
C ALA A 199 33.38 5.45 26.99
N THR A 200 32.70 6.28 27.77
CA THR A 200 33.33 7.13 28.79
C THR A 200 33.93 6.30 29.93
N ASP A 201 33.23 5.28 30.40
CA ASP A 201 33.71 4.36 31.44
C ASP A 201 34.92 3.53 30.96
N LEU A 202 34.92 3.11 29.70
CA LEU A 202 36.05 2.44 29.06
C LEU A 202 37.27 3.38 28.94
N GLU A 203 37.06 4.63 28.53
CA GLU A 203 38.10 5.67 28.46
C GLU A 203 38.73 5.97 29.84
N ALA A 204 37.89 5.96 30.88
CA ALA A 204 38.27 6.12 32.28
C ALA A 204 38.89 4.87 32.91
N ASN A 205 39.01 3.76 32.16
CA ASN A 205 39.51 2.48 32.64
C ASN A 205 38.68 1.89 33.81
N ALA A 206 37.38 2.18 33.85
CA ALA A 206 36.45 1.75 34.89
C ALA A 206 35.12 1.19 34.30
N PRO A 207 35.16 0.20 33.37
CA PRO A 207 33.95 -0.35 32.78
C PRO A 207 33.06 -1.02 33.84
N GLN A 208 31.75 -0.84 33.71
CA GLN A 208 30.77 -1.36 34.65
C GLN A 208 30.06 -2.60 34.10
N LEU A 209 29.85 -3.61 34.96
CA LEU A 209 29.12 -4.82 34.58
C LEU A 209 27.65 -4.51 34.21
N ALA A 210 27.07 -3.46 34.81
CA ALA A 210 25.70 -3.03 34.55
C ALA A 210 25.45 -2.68 33.07
N SER A 211 26.45 -2.16 32.36
CA SER A 211 26.31 -1.80 30.94
C SER A 211 25.94 -2.98 30.03
N LEU A 212 26.32 -4.21 30.39
CA LEU A 212 25.86 -5.40 29.65
C LEU A 212 24.34 -5.59 29.77
N GLY A 213 23.80 -5.41 30.97
CA GLY A 213 22.37 -5.51 31.20
C GLY A 213 21.60 -4.41 30.48
N GLU A 214 22.11 -3.18 30.48
CA GLU A 214 21.52 -2.06 29.74
C GLU A 214 21.48 -2.34 28.23
N ILE A 215 22.58 -2.84 27.64
CA ILE A 215 22.63 -3.21 26.22
C ILE A 215 21.66 -4.35 25.91
N ASP A 216 21.59 -5.38 26.77
CA ASP A 216 20.68 -6.50 26.60
C ASP A 216 19.21 -6.03 26.63
N ASN A 217 18.87 -5.10 27.53
CA ASN A 217 17.53 -4.49 27.60
C ASN A 217 17.22 -3.65 26.35
N ALA A 218 18.18 -2.86 25.86
CA ALA A 218 18.02 -2.09 24.64
C ALA A 218 17.81 -3.01 23.42
N MET A 219 18.55 -4.11 23.33
CA MET A 219 18.36 -5.12 22.28
C MET A 219 16.97 -5.75 22.36
N GLU A 220 16.53 -6.16 23.56
CA GLU A 220 15.21 -6.74 23.76
C GLU A 220 14.10 -5.76 23.37
N HIS A 221 14.20 -4.50 23.77
CA HIS A 221 13.26 -3.45 23.39
C HIS A 221 13.15 -3.29 21.88
N MET A 222 14.28 -3.19 21.18
CA MET A 222 14.29 -3.09 19.71
C MET A 222 13.68 -4.33 19.04
N LEU A 223 13.95 -5.53 19.56
CA LEU A 223 13.32 -6.76 19.09
C LEU A 223 11.81 -6.78 19.32
N GLN A 224 11.32 -6.24 20.44
CA GLN A 224 9.89 -6.09 20.71
C GLN A 224 9.24 -5.09 19.74
N VAL A 225 9.88 -3.94 19.48
CA VAL A 225 9.43 -2.98 18.46
C VAL A 225 9.34 -3.68 17.10
N ARG A 226 10.39 -4.41 16.70
CA ARG A 226 10.45 -5.17 15.45
C ARG A 226 9.33 -6.22 15.35
N ALA A 227 9.02 -6.92 16.44
CA ALA A 227 7.90 -7.86 16.49
C ALA A 227 6.54 -7.15 16.25
N ARG A 228 6.35 -5.93 16.76
CA ARG A 228 5.14 -5.13 16.48
C ARG A 228 5.08 -4.66 15.02
N VAL A 229 6.22 -4.30 14.41
CA VAL A 229 6.33 -4.02 12.97
C VAL A 229 5.91 -5.25 12.16
N GLY A 230 6.47 -6.43 12.47
CA GLY A 230 6.09 -7.69 11.81
C GLY A 230 4.60 -8.04 11.94
N ALA A 231 4.00 -7.80 13.10
CA ALA A 231 2.55 -8.00 13.29
C ALA A 231 1.69 -7.05 12.41
N ARG A 232 2.15 -5.81 12.20
CA ARG A 232 1.51 -4.86 11.28
C ARG A 232 1.66 -5.30 9.82
N LEU A 233 2.84 -5.77 9.43
CA LEU A 233 3.09 -6.31 8.08
C LEU A 233 2.15 -7.50 7.77
N ASN A 234 2.02 -8.45 8.70
CA ASN A 234 1.07 -9.57 8.53
C ASN A 234 -0.39 -9.07 8.38
N THR A 235 -0.77 -8.08 9.20
CA THR A 235 -2.11 -7.45 9.09
C THR A 235 -2.33 -6.79 7.74
N ILE A 236 -1.29 -6.17 7.18
CA ILE A 236 -1.34 -5.52 5.87
C ILE A 236 -1.48 -6.59 4.77
N ASP A 237 -0.69 -7.66 4.82
CA ASP A 237 -0.74 -8.75 3.84
C ASP A 237 -2.13 -9.43 3.82
N ASP A 238 -2.71 -9.69 5.00
CA ASP A 238 -4.06 -10.24 5.11
C ASP A 238 -5.10 -9.29 4.47
N GLN A 239 -4.96 -7.99 4.72
CA GLN A 239 -5.88 -6.99 4.18
C GLN A 239 -5.69 -6.78 2.67
N GLU A 240 -4.46 -6.86 2.16
CA GLU A 240 -4.13 -6.80 0.74
C GLU A 240 -4.84 -7.93 -0.02
N GLN A 241 -4.78 -9.15 0.50
CA GLN A 241 -5.46 -10.31 -0.07
C GLN A 241 -6.99 -10.14 -0.04
N ALA A 242 -7.54 -9.65 1.06
CA ALA A 242 -8.98 -9.39 1.18
C ALA A 242 -9.46 -8.33 0.17
N ASN A 243 -8.69 -7.26 -0.01
CA ASN A 243 -9.00 -6.20 -0.98
C ASN A 243 -8.91 -6.73 -2.42
N ASN A 244 -7.86 -7.50 -2.76
CA ASN A 244 -7.71 -8.13 -4.07
C ASN A 244 -8.88 -9.08 -4.39
N TYR A 245 -9.30 -9.89 -3.42
CA TYR A 245 -10.46 -10.76 -3.57
C TYR A 245 -11.74 -9.96 -3.85
N LEU A 246 -11.97 -8.89 -3.09
CA LEU A 246 -13.11 -8.01 -3.26
C LEU A 246 -13.11 -7.33 -4.65
N GLU A 247 -11.97 -6.85 -5.12
CA GLU A 247 -11.83 -6.25 -6.45
C GLU A 247 -12.18 -7.24 -7.57
N ILE A 248 -11.70 -8.49 -7.47
CA ILE A 248 -12.02 -9.55 -8.43
C ILE A 248 -13.52 -9.87 -8.39
N GLN A 249 -14.10 -10.01 -7.20
CA GLN A 249 -15.51 -10.33 -7.05
C GLN A 249 -16.40 -9.22 -7.62
N ILE A 250 -16.14 -7.96 -7.29
CA ILE A 250 -16.90 -6.82 -7.79
C ILE A 250 -16.72 -6.67 -9.29
N SER A 251 -15.50 -6.85 -9.81
CA SER A 251 -15.23 -6.81 -11.25
C SER A 251 -15.97 -7.91 -12.00
N SER A 252 -16.03 -9.12 -11.44
CA SER A 252 -16.78 -10.25 -11.99
C SER A 252 -18.28 -9.96 -12.02
N VAL A 253 -18.87 -9.52 -10.89
CA VAL A 253 -20.29 -9.17 -10.83
C VAL A 253 -20.63 -8.01 -11.76
N ARG A 254 -19.81 -6.95 -11.79
CA ARG A 254 -19.96 -5.83 -12.73
C ARG A 254 -19.96 -6.32 -14.18
N SER A 255 -19.04 -7.22 -14.54
CA SER A 255 -18.99 -7.82 -15.88
C SER A 255 -20.28 -8.56 -16.23
N THR A 256 -20.88 -9.31 -15.28
CA THR A 256 -22.18 -9.97 -15.53
C THR A 256 -23.32 -8.98 -15.82
N VAL A 257 -23.24 -7.76 -15.29
CA VAL A 257 -24.25 -6.71 -15.50
C VAL A 257 -23.98 -5.91 -16.77
N GLU A 258 -22.73 -5.57 -17.03
CA GLU A 258 -22.35 -4.60 -18.05
C GLU A 258 -21.86 -5.23 -19.36
N ASP A 259 -21.21 -6.39 -19.34
CA ASP A 259 -20.52 -6.95 -20.50
C ASP A 259 -21.42 -7.91 -21.28
N ILE A 260 -21.25 -7.94 -22.61
CA ILE A 260 -22.05 -8.78 -23.51
C ILE A 260 -21.57 -10.24 -23.53
N ASP A 261 -22.51 -11.15 -23.82
CA ASP A 261 -22.16 -12.48 -24.34
C ASP A 261 -21.95 -12.36 -25.86
N ILE A 262 -20.69 -12.29 -26.28
CA ILE A 262 -20.31 -12.10 -27.69
C ILE A 262 -20.94 -13.16 -28.59
N ALA A 263 -21.07 -14.41 -28.14
CA ALA A 263 -21.62 -15.48 -28.96
C ALA A 263 -23.11 -15.27 -29.24
N ASP A 264 -23.87 -14.91 -28.20
CA ASP A 264 -25.29 -14.59 -28.33
C ASP A 264 -25.52 -13.31 -29.18
N VAL A 265 -24.75 -12.24 -28.92
CA VAL A 265 -24.89 -10.97 -29.64
C VAL A 265 -24.52 -11.14 -31.12
N TYR A 266 -23.46 -11.89 -31.42
CA TYR A 266 -23.07 -12.19 -32.80
C TYR A 266 -24.13 -13.00 -33.53
N SER A 267 -24.71 -14.02 -32.88
CA SER A 267 -25.83 -14.79 -33.43
C SER A 267 -27.03 -13.89 -33.76
N ARG A 268 -27.42 -13.00 -32.84
CA ARG A 268 -28.47 -12.00 -33.05
C ARG A 268 -28.15 -11.05 -34.19
N LEU A 269 -26.90 -10.58 -34.31
CA LEU A 269 -26.47 -9.70 -35.40
C LEU A 269 -26.67 -10.36 -36.77
N GLN A 270 -26.29 -11.64 -36.91
CA GLN A 270 -26.47 -12.40 -38.14
C GLN A 270 -27.95 -12.57 -38.50
N GLN A 271 -28.78 -12.93 -37.51
CA GLN A 271 -30.24 -13.03 -37.71
C GLN A 271 -30.83 -11.67 -38.12
N GLN A 272 -30.45 -10.58 -37.45
CA GLN A 272 -30.95 -9.24 -37.76
C GLN A 272 -30.56 -8.78 -39.17
N THR A 273 -29.34 -9.10 -39.60
CA THR A 273 -28.83 -8.82 -40.95
C THR A 273 -29.63 -9.58 -42.00
N LEU A 274 -29.87 -10.88 -41.78
CA LEU A 274 -30.67 -11.72 -42.68
C LEU A 274 -32.11 -11.21 -42.79
N VAL A 275 -32.75 -10.86 -41.67
CA VAL A 275 -34.11 -10.32 -41.64
C VAL A 275 -34.19 -8.99 -42.38
N LEU A 276 -33.21 -8.09 -42.21
CA LEU A 276 -33.17 -6.82 -42.92
C LEU A 276 -33.06 -7.02 -44.44
N GLN A 277 -32.19 -7.94 -44.89
CA GLN A 277 -32.06 -8.30 -46.30
C GLN A 277 -33.36 -8.88 -46.87
N ALA A 278 -34.00 -9.78 -46.14
CA ALA A 278 -35.28 -10.36 -46.54
C ALA A 278 -36.40 -9.31 -46.63
N ALA A 279 -36.46 -8.38 -45.67
CA ALA A 279 -37.41 -7.26 -45.68
C ALA A 279 -37.17 -6.34 -46.90
N GLN A 280 -35.91 -6.02 -47.23
CA GLN A 280 -35.55 -5.26 -48.43
C GLN A 280 -36.02 -5.95 -49.71
N GLN A 281 -35.80 -7.26 -49.83
CA GLN A 281 -36.24 -8.03 -51.00
C GLN A 281 -37.77 -8.11 -51.10
N ALA A 282 -38.47 -8.31 -49.98
CA ALA A 282 -39.93 -8.36 -49.94
C ALA A 282 -40.54 -7.00 -50.31
N PHE A 283 -39.99 -5.92 -49.77
CA PHE A 283 -40.41 -4.55 -50.08
C PHE A 283 -40.23 -4.23 -51.57
N ALA A 284 -39.06 -4.54 -52.15
CA ALA A 284 -38.80 -4.36 -53.58
C ALA A 284 -39.77 -5.15 -54.47
N LYS A 285 -40.16 -6.37 -54.07
CA LYS A 285 -41.18 -7.16 -54.79
C LYS A 285 -42.57 -6.53 -54.72
N VAL A 286 -42.97 -6.00 -53.57
CA VAL A 286 -44.28 -5.35 -53.38
C VAL A 286 -44.36 -4.03 -54.15
N GLU A 287 -43.30 -3.21 -54.14
CA GLU A 287 -43.20 -2.01 -54.97
C GLU A 287 -43.31 -2.34 -56.46
N GLY A 288 -42.61 -3.40 -56.92
CA GLY A 288 -42.70 -3.88 -58.28
C GLY A 288 -44.13 -4.25 -58.71
N MET A 289 -44.86 -5.03 -57.90
CA MET A 289 -46.26 -5.40 -58.21
C MET A 289 -47.24 -4.22 -58.18
N SER A 290 -47.01 -3.25 -57.28
CA SER A 290 -47.84 -2.03 -57.15
C SER A 290 -47.72 -1.14 -58.38
N LEU A 291 -46.49 -0.92 -58.89
CA LEU A 291 -46.25 -0.11 -60.08
C LEU A 291 -46.83 -0.75 -61.36
N PHE A 292 -46.71 -2.08 -61.48
CA PHE A 292 -47.25 -2.83 -62.61
C PHE A 292 -48.79 -2.87 -62.66
N ASN A 293 -49.47 -2.81 -61.50
CA ASN A 293 -50.93 -2.70 -61.45
C ASN A 293 -51.46 -1.26 -61.66
N TYR A 294 -50.62 -0.23 -61.53
CA TYR A 294 -51.00 1.17 -61.76
C TYR A 294 -50.87 1.59 -63.24
N LEU A 295 -50.13 0.81 -64.05
CA LEU A 295 -49.88 1.05 -65.48
C LEU A 295 -50.79 0.23 -66.42
N ARG A 296 -51.90 -0.31 -65.92
CA ARG A 296 -52.89 -1.07 -66.71
C ARG A 296 -54.28 -0.45 -66.56
#